data_AF-A0A2E1FS90-F1
#
_entry.id   AF-A0A2E1FS90-F1
#
_cell.length_a   1.000
_cell.length_b   1.000
_cell.length_c   1.000
_cell.angle_alpha   90.00
_cell.angle_beta   90.00
_cell.angle_gamma   90.00
#
_symmetry.space_group_name_H-M   'P 1'
#
loop_
_entity.id
_entity.type
_entity.pdbx_description
1 polymer ?
#
loop_
_entity_poly.entity_id
_entity_poly.type
_entity_poly.pdbx_seq_one_letter_code
_entity_poly.pdbx_strand_id
1 'polypeptide(L)'
;MRWTNYFIHPGDNRYYIFSFNERNHKEMFERVLIAEKIPFENFEDEELEYGAKYLFGIPRTHLNEAMRANNLLHASIRDPFIKSKTLRWSLLLITGFMIALSLIGALSNQAYGQSWELAVQTRLSTPFKLVGMEPQTFSADGLTTTWSPKVGQSFGVRLQYRFKENWTFGTGLLWLRNNYKIDYHYQNDTLGLSSFDTIPLLRASVYHIPFLAETRVPLGLGYFVTAAAGIGLELRPSDVFVQGYTDDGMNSRSYEAYLGRVRWMSVLMMTELGLEKEPKGETPGWYLGVYWSRALGNSIWVEQVIDSNPYRIIDNAFLNTTLAGVECRILLK
;
A
#
# COMPACT_ATOMS: atom_id res chain seq x y z
N MET A 1 -22.27 7.58 -2.59
CA MET A 1 -22.54 6.91 -1.31
C MET A 1 -21.36 7.14 -0.38
N ARG A 2 -21.57 7.78 0.79
CA ARG A 2 -20.50 8.07 1.75
C ARG A 2 -20.26 6.84 2.64
N TRP A 3 -18.99 6.48 2.86
CA TRP A 3 -18.61 5.27 3.61
C TRP A 3 -18.68 5.49 5.13
N THR A 4 -18.56 6.73 5.58
CA THR A 4 -18.68 7.16 6.98
C THR A 4 -19.93 8.00 7.17
N ASN A 5 -20.48 7.99 8.37
CA ASN A 5 -21.65 8.79 8.74
C ASN A 5 -21.28 10.20 9.23
N TYR A 6 -20.10 10.71 8.88
CA TYR A 6 -19.70 12.07 9.21
C TYR A 6 -18.85 12.71 8.11
N PHE A 7 -18.94 14.03 7.97
CA PHE A 7 -18.27 14.82 6.94
C PHE A 7 -18.10 16.28 7.36
N ILE A 8 -17.25 17.04 6.67
CA ILE A 8 -17.07 18.49 6.91
C ILE A 8 -18.29 19.24 6.36
N HIS A 9 -18.82 20.21 7.11
CA HIS A 9 -19.99 20.99 6.68
C HIS A 9 -19.66 21.79 5.38
N PRO A 10 -20.44 21.66 4.29
CA PRO A 10 -20.10 22.24 2.98
C PRO A 10 -19.98 23.77 2.97
N GLY A 11 -20.77 24.46 3.81
CA GLY A 11 -20.75 25.91 3.94
C GLY A 11 -19.92 26.48 5.10
N ASP A 12 -19.43 25.64 6.04
CA ASP A 12 -18.70 26.12 7.22
C ASP A 12 -17.68 25.08 7.72
N ASN A 13 -16.42 25.30 7.37
CA ASN A 13 -15.31 24.38 7.72
C ASN A 13 -15.02 24.26 9.23
N ARG A 14 -15.71 25.01 10.09
CA ARG A 14 -15.59 24.91 11.56
C ARG A 14 -16.39 23.74 12.14
N TYR A 15 -17.32 23.17 11.38
CA TYR A 15 -18.22 22.12 11.86
C TYR A 15 -18.07 20.82 11.08
N TYR A 16 -18.28 19.72 11.80
CA TYR A 16 -18.46 18.39 11.24
C TYR A 16 -19.91 17.96 11.42
N ILE A 17 -20.50 17.43 10.37
CA ILE A 17 -21.86 16.91 10.37
C ILE A 17 -21.81 15.40 10.60
N PHE A 18 -22.53 14.91 11.61
CA PHE A 18 -22.83 13.50 11.79
C PHE A 18 -24.25 13.21 11.32
N SER A 19 -24.43 12.18 10.52
CA SER A 19 -25.69 11.85 9.86
C SER A 19 -26.27 10.51 10.32
N PHE A 20 -27.58 10.48 10.58
CA PHE A 20 -28.31 9.28 11.00
C PHE A 20 -29.64 9.17 10.26
N ASN A 21 -30.00 7.95 9.86
CA ASN A 21 -31.27 7.65 9.18
C ASN A 21 -32.36 7.23 10.17
N GLU A 22 -31.98 6.55 11.24
CA GLU A 22 -32.92 5.99 12.21
C GLU A 22 -33.05 6.90 13.44
N ARG A 23 -34.29 7.12 13.89
CA ARG A 23 -34.59 7.94 15.06
C ARG A 23 -33.94 7.41 16.35
N ASN A 24 -33.88 6.09 16.50
CA ASN A 24 -33.25 5.46 17.67
C ASN A 24 -31.76 5.81 17.77
N HIS A 25 -31.05 5.82 16.63
CA HIS A 25 -29.63 6.18 16.60
C HIS A 25 -29.41 7.66 16.93
N LYS A 26 -30.29 8.54 16.41
CA LYS A 26 -30.33 9.97 16.75
C LYS A 26 -30.46 10.20 18.25
N GLU A 27 -31.44 9.56 18.88
CA GLU A 27 -31.72 9.71 20.32
C GLU A 27 -30.58 9.15 21.20
N MET A 28 -29.97 8.04 20.79
CA MET A 28 -28.79 7.48 21.47
C MET A 28 -27.58 8.41 21.37
N PHE A 29 -27.31 8.98 20.20
CA PHE A 29 -26.18 9.86 19.99
C PHE A 29 -26.35 11.18 20.77
N GLU A 30 -27.53 11.79 20.68
CA GLU A 30 -27.90 13.00 21.41
C GLU A 30 -27.70 12.85 22.93
N ARG A 31 -28.11 11.70 23.49
CA ARG A 31 -27.93 11.41 24.92
C ARG A 31 -26.45 11.37 25.32
N VAL A 32 -25.59 10.79 24.48
CA VAL A 32 -24.14 10.73 24.75
C VAL A 32 -23.51 12.11 24.66
N LEU A 33 -23.89 12.92 23.66
CA LEU A 33 -23.40 14.30 23.53
C LEU A 33 -23.76 15.16 24.75
N ILE A 34 -25.00 15.05 25.24
CA ILE A 34 -25.45 15.75 26.45
C ILE A 34 -24.67 15.26 27.69
N ALA A 35 -24.49 13.95 27.84
CA ALA A 35 -23.78 13.38 28.98
C ALA A 35 -22.29 13.78 29.01
N GLU A 36 -21.64 13.83 27.86
CA GLU A 36 -20.23 14.24 27.72
C GLU A 36 -20.05 15.76 27.63
N LYS A 37 -21.14 16.55 27.69
CA LYS A 37 -21.15 18.02 27.56
C LYS A 37 -20.51 18.52 26.27
N ILE A 38 -20.70 17.79 25.18
CA ILE A 38 -20.20 18.17 23.85
C ILE A 38 -21.19 19.16 23.24
N PRO A 39 -20.76 20.36 22.81
CA PRO A 39 -21.63 21.30 22.11
C PRO A 39 -22.05 20.74 20.74
N PHE A 40 -23.34 20.82 20.42
CA PHE A 40 -23.88 20.35 19.15
C PHE A 40 -25.05 21.20 18.69
N GLU A 41 -25.26 21.21 17.37
CA GLU A 41 -26.47 21.69 16.71
C GLU A 41 -27.20 20.48 16.12
N ASN A 42 -28.53 20.42 16.23
CA ASN A 42 -29.34 19.34 15.67
C ASN A 42 -30.28 19.92 14.62
N PHE A 43 -30.35 19.26 13.46
CA PHE A 43 -31.21 19.63 12.34
C PHE A 43 -31.89 18.39 11.76
N GLU A 44 -33.19 18.50 11.49
CA GLU A 44 -33.95 17.46 10.79
C GLU A 44 -34.15 17.89 9.34
N ASP A 45 -33.56 17.13 8.42
CA ASP A 45 -33.60 17.37 6.99
C ASP A 45 -34.74 16.53 6.37
N GLU A 46 -35.88 17.18 6.11
CA GLU A 46 -37.05 16.53 5.50
C GLU A 46 -36.83 16.22 4.00
N GLU A 47 -35.95 16.95 3.34
CA GLU A 47 -35.66 16.82 1.90
C GLU A 47 -34.52 15.83 1.60
N LEU A 48 -33.80 15.38 2.64
CA LEU A 48 -32.65 14.47 2.56
C LEU A 48 -31.53 15.01 1.67
N GLU A 49 -31.30 16.33 1.67
CA GLU A 49 -30.21 17.00 0.94
C GLU A 49 -28.85 16.33 1.22
N TYR A 50 -28.64 15.88 2.46
CA TYR A 50 -27.40 15.20 2.88
C TYR A 50 -27.52 13.66 2.98
N GLY A 51 -28.58 13.09 2.41
CA GLY A 51 -28.81 11.64 2.35
C GLY A 51 -29.17 11.00 3.69
N ALA A 52 -29.51 11.79 4.70
CA ALA A 52 -29.93 11.34 6.02
C ALA A 52 -30.90 12.35 6.67
N LYS A 53 -31.86 11.83 7.43
CA LYS A 53 -32.92 12.66 8.04
C LYS A 53 -32.45 13.46 9.25
N TYR A 54 -31.54 12.90 10.05
CA TYR A 54 -31.10 13.52 11.31
C TYR A 54 -29.63 13.91 11.21
N LEU A 55 -29.34 15.19 11.41
CA LEU A 55 -28.00 15.77 11.26
C LEU A 55 -27.56 16.46 12.55
N PHE A 56 -26.30 16.21 12.96
CA PHE A 56 -25.68 16.86 14.11
C PHE A 56 -24.44 17.64 13.68
N GLY A 57 -24.46 18.97 13.85
CA GLY A 57 -23.31 19.84 13.66
C GLY A 57 -22.46 19.89 14.94
N ILE A 58 -21.22 19.38 14.87
CA ILE A 58 -20.26 19.37 15.98
C ILE A 58 -19.09 20.29 15.66
N PRO A 59 -18.71 21.22 16.56
CA PRO A 59 -17.51 22.03 16.38
C PRO A 59 -16.26 21.17 16.24
N ARG A 60 -15.35 21.56 15.35
CA ARG A 60 -14.09 20.85 15.09
C ARG A 60 -13.24 20.62 16.34
N THR A 61 -13.35 21.47 17.36
CA THR A 61 -12.65 21.33 18.64
C THR A 61 -13.06 20.08 19.42
N HIS A 62 -14.30 19.59 19.25
CA HIS A 62 -14.85 18.42 19.95
C HIS A 62 -14.99 17.19 19.04
N LEU A 63 -14.37 17.22 17.84
CA LEU A 63 -14.50 16.16 16.85
C LEU A 63 -14.07 14.79 17.40
N ASN A 64 -12.94 14.72 18.11
CA ASN A 64 -12.42 13.45 18.62
C ASN A 64 -13.36 12.81 19.65
N GLU A 65 -13.99 13.63 20.48
CA GLU A 65 -14.95 13.19 21.50
C GLU A 65 -16.22 12.67 20.83
N ALA A 66 -16.77 13.44 19.88
CA ALA A 66 -17.94 13.02 19.10
C ALA A 66 -17.67 11.78 18.24
N MET A 67 -16.48 11.64 17.66
CA MET A 67 -16.08 10.43 16.93
C MET A 67 -16.02 9.21 17.84
N ARG A 68 -15.47 9.35 19.06
CA ARG A 68 -15.47 8.26 20.05
C ARG A 68 -16.89 7.85 20.41
N ALA A 69 -17.75 8.82 20.70
CA ALA A 69 -19.17 8.59 21.00
C ALA A 69 -19.87 7.85 19.85
N ASN A 70 -19.64 8.29 18.60
CA ASN A 70 -20.22 7.68 17.41
C ASN A 70 -19.73 6.23 17.21
N ASN A 71 -18.44 5.97 17.42
CA ASN A 71 -17.87 4.62 17.30
C ASN A 71 -18.44 3.66 18.36
N LEU A 72 -18.61 4.13 19.60
CA LEU A 72 -19.21 3.35 20.68
C LEU A 72 -20.70 3.05 20.41
N LEU A 73 -21.43 4.02 19.86
CA LEU A 73 -22.81 3.84 19.44
C LEU A 73 -22.92 2.73 18.37
N HIS A 74 -22.13 2.83 17.30
CA HIS A 74 -22.10 1.79 16.25
C HIS A 74 -21.67 0.42 16.78
N ALA A 75 -20.75 0.38 17.75
CA ALA A 75 -20.36 -0.87 18.41
C ALA A 75 -21.50 -1.48 19.24
N SER A 76 -22.34 -0.66 19.87
CA SER A 76 -23.48 -1.11 20.69
C SER A 76 -24.66 -1.64 19.88
N ILE A 77 -24.86 -1.11 18.67
CA ILE A 77 -25.95 -1.48 17.76
C ILE A 77 -25.58 -2.68 16.89
N ARG A 78 -24.29 -2.91 16.64
CA ARG A 78 -23.84 -3.94 15.73
C ARG A 78 -24.16 -5.33 16.27
N ASP A 79 -24.98 -6.06 15.52
CA ASP A 79 -25.18 -7.49 15.75
C ASP A 79 -23.84 -8.23 15.64
N PRO A 80 -23.57 -9.19 16.53
CA PRO A 80 -22.40 -10.03 16.40
C PRO A 80 -22.44 -10.78 15.05
N PHE A 81 -21.29 -10.84 14.37
CA PHE A 81 -21.16 -11.49 13.06
C PHE A 81 -21.70 -12.94 13.06
N ILE A 82 -21.55 -13.64 14.18
CA ILE A 82 -22.13 -14.97 14.41
C ILE A 82 -23.25 -14.86 15.44
N LYS A 83 -24.51 -14.91 14.98
CA LYS A 83 -25.71 -14.80 15.85
C LYS A 83 -25.74 -15.89 16.94
N SER A 84 -25.33 -17.11 16.60
CA SER A 84 -25.28 -18.22 17.56
C SER A 84 -24.16 -18.05 18.59
N LYS A 85 -24.53 -18.04 19.89
CA LYS A 85 -23.58 -17.96 21.01
C LYS A 85 -22.65 -19.18 21.04
N THR A 86 -23.18 -20.38 20.78
CA THR A 86 -22.39 -21.61 20.82
C THR A 86 -21.34 -21.64 19.71
N LEU A 87 -21.73 -21.33 18.47
CA LEU A 87 -20.82 -21.34 17.32
C LEU A 87 -19.68 -20.31 17.49
N ARG A 88 -19.98 -19.14 18.07
CA ARG A 88 -18.97 -18.11 18.34
C ARG A 88 -17.89 -18.57 19.30
N TRP A 89 -18.30 -19.18 20.42
CA TRP A 89 -17.35 -19.69 21.42
C TRP A 89 -16.59 -20.91 20.92
N SER A 90 -17.24 -21.82 20.17
CA SER A 90 -16.56 -22.97 19.56
C SER A 90 -15.46 -22.53 18.59
N LEU A 91 -15.74 -21.55 17.72
CA LEU A 91 -14.73 -21.01 16.80
C LEU A 91 -13.55 -20.42 17.58
N LEU A 92 -13.82 -19.55 18.57
CA LEU A 92 -12.77 -18.93 19.39
C LEU A 92 -11.91 -19.96 20.12
N LEU A 93 -12.52 -21.01 20.67
CA LEU A 93 -11.80 -22.09 21.33
C LEU A 93 -10.92 -22.88 20.36
N ILE A 94 -11.44 -23.24 19.18
CA ILE A 94 -10.67 -23.95 18.16
C ILE A 94 -9.49 -23.12 17.67
N THR A 95 -9.72 -21.83 17.36
CA THR A 95 -8.65 -20.93 16.91
C THR A 95 -7.62 -20.72 18.02
N GLY A 96 -8.06 -20.47 19.26
CA GLY A 96 -7.17 -20.33 20.40
C GLY A 96 -6.33 -21.59 20.67
N PHE A 97 -6.95 -22.77 20.54
CA PHE A 97 -6.27 -24.05 20.66
C PHE A 97 -5.20 -24.24 19.57
N MET A 98 -5.52 -23.94 18.30
CA MET A 98 -4.56 -24.04 17.20
C MET A 98 -3.37 -23.08 17.38
N ILE A 99 -3.63 -21.86 17.87
CA ILE A 99 -2.56 -20.89 18.19
C ILE A 99 -1.69 -21.42 19.35
N ALA A 100 -2.31 -21.92 20.42
CA ALA A 100 -1.57 -22.49 21.54
C ALA A 100 -0.70 -23.68 21.10
N LEU A 101 -1.22 -24.56 20.25
CA LEU A 101 -0.50 -25.72 19.72
C LEU A 101 0.68 -25.29 18.82
N SER A 102 0.48 -24.25 18.00
CA SER A 102 1.55 -23.63 17.19
C SER A 102 2.65 -23.02 18.07
N LEU A 103 2.29 -22.31 19.14
CA LEU A 103 3.25 -21.71 20.07
C LEU A 103 4.01 -22.77 20.87
N ILE A 104 3.31 -23.82 21.33
CA ILE A 104 3.96 -24.95 22.01
C ILE A 104 4.95 -25.63 21.06
N GLY A 105 4.57 -25.91 19.80
CA GLY A 105 5.50 -26.48 18.81
C GLY A 105 6.67 -25.57 18.46
N ALA A 106 6.48 -24.25 18.47
CA ALA A 106 7.56 -23.27 18.26
C ALA A 106 8.54 -23.23 19.45
N LEU A 107 8.03 -23.37 20.69
CA LEU A 107 8.84 -23.28 21.90
C LEU A 107 9.44 -24.63 22.35
N SER A 108 8.83 -25.77 21.99
CA SER A 108 9.28 -27.11 22.38
C SER A 108 10.38 -27.67 21.47
N ASN A 109 10.61 -27.05 20.31
CA ASN A 109 11.66 -27.49 19.40
C ASN A 109 13.02 -26.90 19.81
N GLN A 110 13.81 -27.66 20.57
CA GLN A 110 15.25 -27.71 20.30
C GLN A 110 15.42 -28.41 18.96
N ALA A 111 15.35 -27.65 17.88
CA ALA A 111 15.40 -28.17 16.53
C ALA A 111 16.83 -28.64 16.17
N TYR A 112 17.20 -29.82 16.66
CA TYR A 112 18.38 -30.54 16.22
C TYR A 112 18.28 -30.80 14.71
N GLY A 113 19.07 -30.06 13.92
CA GLY A 113 19.26 -30.28 12.47
C GLY A 113 18.60 -29.28 11.52
N GLN A 114 18.29 -28.05 11.93
CA GLN A 114 17.61 -27.12 11.03
C GLN A 114 18.56 -26.42 10.05
N SER A 115 18.52 -26.88 8.79
CA SER A 115 19.01 -26.24 7.56
C SER A 115 18.41 -24.85 7.25
N TRP A 116 17.81 -24.19 8.25
CA TRP A 116 17.16 -22.91 8.09
C TRP A 116 18.15 -21.78 8.38
N GLU A 117 18.28 -20.85 7.44
CA GLU A 117 19.13 -19.67 7.56
C GLU A 117 18.27 -18.42 7.47
N LEU A 118 18.60 -17.42 8.29
CA LEU A 118 17.92 -16.14 8.30
C LEU A 118 18.79 -15.13 7.55
N ALA A 119 18.19 -14.35 6.66
CA ALA A 119 18.89 -13.30 5.96
C ALA A 119 18.18 -11.96 6.14
N VAL A 120 18.93 -10.93 6.53
CA VAL A 120 18.45 -9.55 6.48
C VAL A 120 18.84 -8.99 5.13
N GLN A 121 17.88 -8.43 4.42
CA GLN A 121 18.01 -8.06 3.02
C GLN A 121 17.69 -6.59 2.82
N THR A 122 18.51 -5.93 2.00
CA THR A 122 18.26 -4.59 1.49
C THR A 122 18.41 -4.58 -0.03
N ARG A 123 17.60 -3.79 -0.72
CA ARG A 123 17.76 -3.56 -2.16
C ARG A 123 17.69 -2.09 -2.49
N LEU A 124 18.47 -1.72 -3.49
CA LEU A 124 18.37 -0.44 -4.17
C LEU A 124 17.80 -0.71 -5.56
N SER A 125 16.60 -0.21 -5.83
CA SER A 125 15.99 -0.28 -7.16
C SER A 125 16.49 0.89 -7.98
N THR A 126 17.16 0.63 -9.09
CA THR A 126 17.67 1.67 -9.99
C THR A 126 16.94 1.58 -11.32
N PRO A 127 16.46 2.70 -11.90
CA PRO A 127 15.82 2.67 -13.20
C PRO A 127 16.88 2.57 -14.32
N PHE A 128 16.86 1.47 -15.07
CA PHE A 128 17.67 1.30 -16.28
C PHE A 128 16.86 0.65 -17.40
N LYS A 129 17.02 1.18 -18.62
CA LYS A 129 16.24 0.78 -19.79
C LYS A 129 16.45 -0.69 -20.17
N LEU A 130 17.69 -1.19 -20.01
CA LEU A 130 18.08 -2.56 -20.42
C LEU A 130 17.22 -3.66 -19.79
N VAL A 131 16.61 -3.41 -18.63
CA VAL A 131 15.79 -4.38 -17.88
C VAL A 131 14.30 -4.06 -17.88
N GLY A 132 13.88 -3.09 -18.70
CA GLY A 132 12.46 -2.71 -18.82
C GLY A 132 11.94 -1.85 -17.67
N MET A 133 12.83 -1.16 -16.93
CA MET A 133 12.47 -0.11 -15.96
C MET A 133 12.61 1.27 -16.61
N GLU A 134 11.79 1.50 -17.64
CA GLU A 134 11.80 2.70 -18.47
C GLU A 134 10.59 3.62 -18.20
N PRO A 135 10.68 4.92 -18.54
CA PRO A 135 9.53 5.81 -18.50
C PRO A 135 8.38 5.30 -19.37
N GLN A 136 7.16 5.43 -18.87
CA GLN A 136 5.94 5.08 -19.60
C GLN A 136 5.14 6.34 -19.92
N THR A 137 4.80 6.51 -21.19
CA THR A 137 4.07 7.68 -21.68
C THR A 137 2.65 7.28 -22.05
N PHE A 138 1.69 8.06 -21.58
CA PHE A 138 0.27 7.93 -21.86
C PHE A 138 -0.22 9.22 -22.52
N SER A 139 -1.20 9.12 -23.41
CA SER A 139 -1.71 10.28 -24.14
C SER A 139 -3.21 10.17 -24.34
N ALA A 140 -3.94 11.21 -23.93
CA ALA A 140 -5.38 11.35 -24.09
C ALA A 140 -5.75 12.84 -24.20
N ASP A 141 -6.63 13.18 -25.14
CA ASP A 141 -7.23 14.52 -25.30
C ASP A 141 -6.22 15.70 -25.28
N GLY A 142 -5.06 15.51 -25.90
CA GLY A 142 -3.99 16.51 -25.96
C GLY A 142 -3.09 16.56 -24.73
N LEU A 143 -3.42 15.84 -23.65
CA LEU A 143 -2.55 15.60 -22.52
C LEU A 143 -1.63 14.41 -22.81
N THR A 144 -0.33 14.61 -22.65
CA THR A 144 0.70 13.57 -22.67
C THR A 144 1.37 13.52 -21.31
N THR A 145 1.24 12.40 -20.61
CA THR A 145 1.83 12.22 -19.28
C THR A 145 2.92 11.15 -19.30
N THR A 146 4.10 11.47 -18.76
CA THR A 146 5.23 10.54 -18.69
C THR A 146 5.57 10.18 -17.25
N TRP A 147 5.37 8.91 -16.91
CA TRP A 147 5.71 8.31 -15.62
C TRP A 147 7.13 7.76 -15.66
N SER A 148 8.07 8.47 -15.05
CA SER A 148 9.48 8.05 -14.97
C SER A 148 9.77 7.40 -13.61
N PRO A 149 10.17 6.12 -13.57
CA PRO A 149 10.58 5.49 -12.31
C PRO A 149 11.84 6.19 -11.76
N LYS A 150 11.87 6.43 -10.45
CA LYS A 150 13.03 6.94 -9.70
C LYS A 150 13.62 5.83 -8.85
N VAL A 151 14.80 6.11 -8.29
CA VAL A 151 15.48 5.19 -7.35
C VAL A 151 14.54 4.82 -6.19
N GLY A 152 14.34 3.52 -6.01
CA GLY A 152 13.56 2.93 -4.94
C GLY A 152 14.44 2.19 -3.95
N GLN A 153 13.88 1.83 -2.80
CA GLN A 153 14.59 1.03 -1.81
C GLN A 153 13.68 -0.04 -1.23
N SER A 154 14.26 -1.14 -0.80
CA SER A 154 13.56 -2.17 -0.05
C SER A 154 14.38 -2.66 1.12
N PHE A 155 13.66 -3.12 2.15
CA PHE A 155 14.26 -3.72 3.33
C PHE A 155 13.37 -4.86 3.81
N GLY A 156 13.96 -5.93 4.31
CA GLY A 156 13.20 -6.99 4.95
C GLY A 156 14.03 -8.19 5.35
N VAL A 157 13.33 -9.29 5.56
CA VAL A 157 13.90 -10.52 6.12
C VAL A 157 13.50 -11.70 5.24
N ARG A 158 14.42 -12.64 5.07
CA ARG A 158 14.25 -13.87 4.30
C ARG A 158 14.62 -15.07 5.15
N LEU A 159 13.79 -16.09 5.09
CA LEU A 159 14.01 -17.41 5.63
C LEU A 159 14.41 -18.33 4.48
N GLN A 160 15.49 -19.07 4.66
CA GLN A 160 16.05 -19.94 3.63
C GLN A 160 16.13 -21.35 4.16
N TYR A 161 15.57 -22.31 3.44
CA TYR A 161 15.66 -23.73 3.76
C TYR A 161 16.60 -24.44 2.80
N ARG A 162 17.68 -24.99 3.33
CA ARG A 162 18.66 -25.75 2.53
C ARG A 162 18.20 -27.21 2.41
N PHE A 163 17.64 -27.56 1.24
CA PHE A 163 17.08 -28.89 0.96
C PHE A 163 18.15 -29.89 0.49
N LYS A 164 19.18 -29.42 -0.22
CA LYS A 164 20.39 -30.19 -0.62
C LYS A 164 21.60 -29.26 -0.58
N GLU A 165 22.81 -29.78 -0.78
CA GLU A 165 24.05 -28.99 -0.75
C GLU A 165 24.04 -27.77 -1.68
N ASN A 166 23.35 -27.89 -2.83
CA ASN A 166 23.33 -26.90 -3.89
C ASN A 166 21.99 -26.16 -4.03
N TRP A 167 20.92 -26.62 -3.38
CA TRP A 167 19.57 -26.05 -3.55
C TRP A 167 19.01 -25.51 -2.24
N THR A 168 18.59 -24.25 -2.31
CA THR A 168 17.99 -23.52 -1.21
C THR A 168 16.62 -22.99 -1.64
N PHE A 169 15.62 -23.15 -0.79
CA PHE A 169 14.30 -22.55 -0.99
C PHE A 169 14.13 -21.37 -0.04
N GLY A 170 13.92 -20.18 -0.58
CA GLY A 170 13.79 -18.95 0.18
C GLY A 170 12.36 -18.40 0.15
N THR A 171 11.89 -17.94 1.30
CA THR A 171 10.73 -17.05 1.39
C THR A 171 10.99 -15.91 2.35
N GLY A 172 10.15 -14.87 2.38
CA GLY A 172 10.41 -13.74 3.26
C GLY A 172 9.33 -12.68 3.21
N LEU A 173 9.63 -11.55 3.85
CA LEU A 173 8.81 -10.35 3.78
C LEU A 173 9.73 -9.15 3.53
N LEU A 174 9.46 -8.45 2.44
CA LEU A 174 10.18 -7.25 2.04
C LEU A 174 9.19 -6.09 2.02
N TRP A 175 9.55 -4.98 2.65
CA TRP A 175 8.91 -3.69 2.42
C TRP A 175 9.67 -2.96 1.32
N LEU A 176 8.93 -2.36 0.39
CA LEU A 176 9.46 -1.63 -0.75
C LEU A 176 8.88 -0.23 -0.78
N ARG A 177 9.71 0.71 -1.21
CA ARG A 177 9.35 2.09 -1.50
C ARG A 177 9.72 2.41 -2.94
N ASN A 178 8.70 2.58 -3.77
CA ASN A 178 8.84 3.00 -5.16
C ASN A 178 8.61 4.50 -5.25
N ASN A 179 9.39 5.16 -6.09
CA ASN A 179 9.31 6.59 -6.32
C ASN A 179 9.12 6.84 -7.82
N TYR A 180 8.29 7.80 -8.18
CA TYR A 180 8.02 8.18 -9.58
C TYR A 180 8.15 9.70 -9.75
N LYS A 181 8.66 10.12 -10.91
CA LYS A 181 8.50 11.48 -11.44
C LYS A 181 7.38 11.43 -12.47
N ILE A 182 6.56 12.46 -12.54
CA ILE A 182 5.46 12.51 -13.50
C ILE A 182 5.54 13.86 -14.20
N ASP A 183 5.75 13.82 -15.51
CA ASP A 183 5.79 15.01 -16.36
C ASP A 183 4.48 15.11 -17.14
N TYR A 184 3.79 16.24 -17.04
CA TYR A 184 2.55 16.56 -17.75
C TYR A 184 2.87 17.50 -18.90
N HIS A 185 2.43 17.15 -20.09
CA HIS A 185 2.52 18.01 -21.25
C HIS A 185 1.15 18.11 -21.91
N TYR A 186 0.50 19.27 -21.80
CA TYR A 186 -0.78 19.52 -22.46
C TYR A 186 -0.57 20.38 -23.70
N GLN A 187 -1.10 19.94 -24.84
CA GLN A 187 -1.11 20.67 -26.10
C GLN A 187 -2.51 20.67 -26.72
N ASN A 188 -2.98 21.85 -27.10
CA ASN A 188 -4.22 22.03 -27.84
C ASN A 188 -4.03 23.04 -28.97
N ASP A 189 -3.94 22.55 -30.20
CA ASP A 189 -3.67 23.36 -31.39
C ASP A 189 -4.86 24.29 -31.74
N THR A 190 -6.09 23.94 -31.35
CA THR A 190 -7.28 24.75 -31.64
C THR A 190 -7.33 26.00 -30.75
N LEU A 191 -6.86 25.88 -29.51
CA LEU A 191 -6.77 26.98 -28.55
C LEU A 191 -5.37 27.63 -28.48
N GLY A 192 -4.38 27.08 -29.21
CA GLY A 192 -2.99 27.53 -29.17
C GLY A 192 -2.33 27.37 -27.79
N LEU A 193 -2.78 26.39 -27.00
CA LEU A 193 -2.30 26.17 -25.63
C LEU A 193 -1.19 25.11 -25.62
N SER A 194 -0.11 25.40 -24.90
CA SER A 194 0.96 24.45 -24.61
C SER A 194 1.45 24.68 -23.19
N SER A 195 1.48 23.63 -22.38
CA SER A 195 1.95 23.71 -20.99
C SER A 195 2.77 22.48 -20.61
N PHE A 196 3.66 22.71 -19.64
CA PHE A 196 4.54 21.70 -19.07
C PHE A 196 4.54 21.83 -17.55
N ASP A 197 4.19 20.76 -16.87
CA ASP A 197 4.21 20.70 -15.42
C ASP A 197 4.86 19.39 -14.96
N THR A 198 5.36 19.37 -13.74
CA THR A 198 6.05 18.20 -13.20
C THR A 198 5.67 17.97 -11.75
N ILE A 199 5.25 16.75 -11.45
CA ILE A 199 5.24 16.23 -10.09
C ILE A 199 6.60 15.58 -9.83
N PRO A 200 7.45 16.19 -8.98
CA PRO A 200 8.83 15.72 -8.81
C PRO A 200 8.89 14.39 -8.06
N LEU A 201 7.88 14.04 -7.26
CA LEU A 201 7.89 12.82 -6.46
C LEU A 201 6.48 12.33 -6.11
N LEU A 202 6.11 11.17 -6.64
CA LEU A 202 5.05 10.31 -6.10
C LEU A 202 5.71 9.10 -5.44
N ARG A 203 5.32 8.78 -4.20
CA ARG A 203 5.91 7.67 -3.43
C ARG A 203 4.86 6.62 -3.07
N ALA A 204 5.10 5.37 -3.49
CA ALA A 204 4.26 4.24 -3.15
C ALA A 204 4.98 3.23 -2.26
N SER A 205 4.27 2.67 -1.28
CA SER A 205 4.75 1.59 -0.41
C SER A 205 4.08 0.28 -0.77
N VAL A 206 4.87 -0.78 -0.79
CA VAL A 206 4.47 -2.12 -1.26
C VAL A 206 5.15 -3.17 -0.39
N TYR A 207 4.51 -4.32 -0.21
CA TYR A 207 5.13 -5.48 0.43
C TYR A 207 5.30 -6.61 -0.56
N HIS A 208 6.46 -7.27 -0.57
CA HIS A 208 6.70 -8.48 -1.36
C HIS A 208 6.93 -9.68 -0.45
N ILE A 209 6.32 -10.80 -0.82
CA ILE A 209 6.59 -12.12 -0.24
C ILE A 209 7.21 -12.97 -1.36
N PRO A 210 8.56 -13.08 -1.43
CA PRO A 210 9.21 -13.91 -2.43
C PRO A 210 9.06 -15.40 -2.10
N PHE A 211 9.06 -16.23 -3.13
CA PHE A 211 9.18 -17.68 -3.10
C PHE A 211 10.17 -18.10 -4.18
N LEU A 212 11.41 -18.31 -3.78
CA LEU A 212 12.55 -18.43 -4.69
C LEU A 212 13.26 -19.76 -4.48
N ALA A 213 13.57 -20.43 -5.57
CA ALA A 213 14.52 -21.53 -5.58
C ALA A 213 15.89 -20.98 -5.99
N GLU A 214 16.89 -21.21 -5.17
CA GLU A 214 18.25 -20.75 -5.37
C GLU A 214 19.17 -21.94 -5.56
N THR A 215 20.02 -21.85 -6.58
CA THR A 215 21.14 -22.75 -6.81
C THR A 215 22.45 -22.03 -6.59
N ARG A 216 23.45 -22.74 -6.04
CA ARG A 216 24.77 -22.17 -5.79
C ARG A 216 25.87 -23.08 -6.31
N VAL A 217 26.92 -22.46 -6.84
CA VAL A 217 28.12 -23.12 -7.36
C VAL A 217 29.33 -22.66 -6.56
N PRO A 218 30.10 -23.57 -5.95
CA PRO A 218 31.27 -23.21 -5.17
C PRO A 218 32.38 -22.65 -6.06
N LEU A 219 32.93 -21.50 -5.66
CA LEU A 219 34.16 -20.94 -6.24
C LEU A 219 35.42 -21.33 -5.43
N GLY A 220 35.23 -21.89 -4.23
CA GLY A 220 36.30 -22.20 -3.28
C GLY A 220 36.40 -21.18 -2.14
N LEU A 221 37.13 -21.52 -1.08
CA LEU A 221 37.37 -20.68 0.10
C LEU A 221 36.09 -20.20 0.85
N GLY A 222 34.95 -20.84 0.60
CA GLY A 222 33.65 -20.46 1.16
C GLY A 222 32.92 -19.36 0.36
N TYR A 223 33.35 -19.10 -0.87
CA TYR A 223 32.65 -18.25 -1.82
C TYR A 223 31.81 -19.07 -2.80
N PHE A 224 30.67 -18.53 -3.18
CA PHE A 224 29.71 -19.14 -4.09
C PHE A 224 29.20 -18.12 -5.10
N VAL A 225 28.94 -18.58 -6.32
CA VAL A 225 28.04 -17.88 -7.25
C VAL A 225 26.65 -18.45 -7.02
N THR A 226 25.66 -17.58 -6.91
CA THR A 226 24.28 -17.93 -6.62
C THR A 226 23.37 -17.41 -7.72
N ALA A 227 22.40 -18.22 -8.12
CA ALA A 227 21.34 -17.84 -9.03
C ALA A 227 20.01 -18.29 -8.44
N ALA A 228 19.05 -17.37 -8.32
CA ALA A 228 17.72 -17.68 -7.82
C ALA A 228 16.65 -17.28 -8.83
N ALA A 229 15.59 -18.06 -8.89
CA ALA A 229 14.41 -17.76 -9.68
C ALA A 229 13.14 -18.26 -8.98
N GLY A 230 12.03 -17.59 -9.26
CA GLY A 230 10.74 -18.02 -8.72
C GLY A 230 9.68 -16.95 -8.86
N ILE A 231 8.73 -16.99 -7.93
CA ILE A 231 7.57 -16.12 -7.93
C ILE A 231 7.53 -15.29 -6.65
N GLY A 232 6.79 -14.19 -6.67
CA GLY A 232 6.52 -13.41 -5.47
C GLY A 232 5.07 -12.97 -5.41
N LEU A 233 4.60 -12.65 -4.22
CA LEU A 233 3.33 -11.97 -4.03
C LEU A 233 3.59 -10.50 -3.71
N GLU A 234 3.00 -9.61 -4.50
CA GLU A 234 3.00 -8.17 -4.29
C GLU A 234 1.70 -7.75 -3.60
N LEU A 235 1.81 -7.16 -2.41
CA LEU A 235 0.68 -6.60 -1.66
C LEU A 235 0.80 -5.08 -1.60
N ARG A 236 -0.26 -4.40 -2.05
CA ARG A 236 -0.36 -2.93 -1.99
C ARG A 236 -1.39 -2.52 -0.94
N PRO A 237 -0.96 -1.92 0.20
CA PRO A 237 -1.86 -1.65 1.32
C PRO A 237 -2.84 -0.51 1.05
N SER A 238 -2.45 0.48 0.23
CA SER A 238 -3.28 1.64 -0.09
C SER A 238 -2.97 2.17 -1.48
N ASP A 239 -3.90 2.94 -2.01
CA ASP A 239 -3.69 3.80 -3.16
C ASP A 239 -2.96 5.07 -2.72
N VAL A 240 -2.31 5.75 -3.66
CA VAL A 240 -1.51 6.95 -3.40
C VAL A 240 -1.91 8.05 -4.36
N PHE A 241 -1.96 9.28 -3.86
CA PHE A 241 -2.28 10.46 -4.62
C PHE A 241 -1.29 11.59 -4.30
N VAL A 242 -1.02 12.43 -5.30
CA VAL A 242 -0.28 13.68 -5.15
C VAL A 242 -0.82 14.71 -6.12
N GLN A 243 -0.88 15.96 -5.67
CA GLN A 243 -1.29 17.11 -6.46
C GLN A 243 -0.15 18.12 -6.54
N GLY A 244 -0.12 18.86 -7.65
CA GLY A 244 0.68 20.06 -7.83
C GLY A 244 -0.19 21.18 -8.39
N TYR A 245 0.34 22.39 -8.34
CA TYR A 245 -0.33 23.59 -8.80
C TYR A 245 0.70 24.51 -9.44
N THR A 246 0.35 25.08 -10.58
CA THR A 246 1.13 26.11 -11.26
C THR A 246 0.27 27.37 -11.33
N ASP A 247 0.78 28.45 -10.74
CA ASP A 247 0.16 29.77 -10.81
C ASP A 247 0.66 30.49 -12.07
N ASP A 248 -0.25 30.75 -12.99
CA ASP A 248 0.00 31.46 -14.26
C ASP A 248 -1.14 32.45 -14.54
N GLY A 249 -1.63 33.10 -13.47
CA GLY A 249 -2.74 34.05 -13.55
C GLY A 249 -4.03 33.40 -14.06
N MET A 250 -4.53 33.84 -15.22
CA MET A 250 -5.76 33.28 -15.82
C MET A 250 -5.61 31.82 -16.28
N ASN A 251 -4.37 31.34 -16.47
CA ASN A 251 -4.06 29.97 -16.89
C ASN A 251 -3.56 29.10 -15.73
N SER A 252 -3.85 29.51 -14.48
CA SER A 252 -3.55 28.69 -13.33
C SER A 252 -4.16 27.30 -13.48
N ARG A 253 -3.41 26.28 -13.07
CA ARG A 253 -3.82 24.90 -13.24
C ARG A 253 -3.35 24.03 -12.10
N SER A 254 -4.22 23.12 -11.71
CA SER A 254 -3.90 22.02 -10.81
C SER A 254 -3.68 20.75 -11.62
N TYR A 255 -2.76 19.92 -11.16
CA TYR A 255 -2.47 18.64 -11.80
C TYR A 255 -2.23 17.59 -10.73
N GLU A 256 -2.69 16.39 -11.05
CA GLU A 256 -3.02 15.38 -10.07
C GLU A 256 -2.61 14.02 -10.61
N ALA A 257 -1.94 13.23 -9.78
CA ALA A 257 -1.53 11.88 -10.10
C ALA A 257 -2.04 10.92 -9.03
N TYR A 258 -2.83 9.94 -9.47
CA TYR A 258 -3.27 8.83 -8.67
C TYR A 258 -2.56 7.56 -9.12
N LEU A 259 -2.12 6.77 -8.15
CA LEU A 259 -1.58 5.43 -8.34
C LEU A 259 -2.40 4.50 -7.46
N GLY A 260 -3.23 3.67 -8.08
CA GLY A 260 -4.08 2.72 -7.37
C GLY A 260 -3.81 1.27 -7.73
N ARG A 261 -4.28 0.38 -6.87
CA ARG A 261 -4.17 -1.07 -7.06
C ARG A 261 -5.35 -1.61 -7.86
N VAL A 262 -5.07 -2.41 -8.89
CA VAL A 262 -6.13 -3.15 -9.61
C VAL A 262 -6.66 -4.29 -8.72
N ARG A 263 -5.78 -4.87 -7.92
CA ARG A 263 -6.06 -5.97 -6.99
C ARG A 263 -5.19 -5.84 -5.75
N TRP A 264 -5.69 -6.35 -4.63
CA TRP A 264 -5.00 -6.31 -3.34
C TRP A 264 -3.69 -7.12 -3.32
N MET A 265 -3.59 -8.13 -4.19
CA MET A 265 -2.42 -8.99 -4.33
C MET A 265 -2.13 -9.30 -5.81
N SER A 266 -0.88 -9.17 -6.24
CA SER A 266 -0.42 -9.51 -7.60
C SER A 266 0.70 -10.53 -7.57
N VAL A 267 0.79 -11.37 -8.59
CA VAL A 267 1.89 -12.33 -8.74
C VAL A 267 3.04 -11.67 -9.50
N LEU A 268 4.26 -11.85 -8.99
CA LEU A 268 5.52 -11.38 -9.56
C LEU A 268 6.31 -12.57 -10.09
N MET A 269 7.02 -12.39 -11.20
CA MET A 269 8.20 -13.18 -11.51
C MET A 269 9.41 -12.50 -10.89
N MET A 270 10.35 -13.28 -10.37
CA MET A 270 11.53 -12.76 -9.67
C MET A 270 12.75 -13.61 -10.03
N THR A 271 13.87 -12.92 -10.25
CA THR A 271 15.18 -13.54 -10.48
C THR A 271 16.27 -12.76 -9.75
N GLU A 272 17.29 -13.48 -9.30
CA GLU A 272 18.43 -12.94 -8.55
C GLU A 272 19.71 -13.63 -9.01
N LEU A 273 20.81 -12.90 -9.06
CA LEU A 273 22.13 -13.43 -9.41
C LEU A 273 23.18 -12.69 -8.59
N GLY A 274 24.06 -13.42 -7.91
CA GLY A 274 25.03 -12.77 -7.04
C GLY A 274 26.20 -13.65 -6.60
N LEU A 275 27.04 -13.03 -5.78
CA LEU A 275 28.14 -13.66 -5.07
C LEU A 275 27.77 -13.76 -3.60
N GLU A 276 28.06 -14.91 -3.03
CA GLU A 276 27.79 -15.22 -1.63
C GLU A 276 29.07 -15.66 -0.93
N LYS A 277 29.21 -15.26 0.34
CA LYS A 277 30.16 -15.81 1.29
C LYS A 277 29.39 -16.43 2.44
N GLU A 278 29.59 -17.73 2.66
CA GLU A 278 28.87 -18.48 3.68
C GLU A 278 29.23 -18.03 5.11
N PRO A 279 28.27 -17.95 6.05
CA PRO A 279 28.56 -17.70 7.46
C PRO A 279 29.46 -18.79 8.07
N LYS A 280 30.40 -18.39 8.93
CA LYS A 280 31.32 -19.31 9.63
C LYS A 280 31.30 -19.06 11.13
N GLY A 281 30.74 -19.98 11.89
CA GLY A 281 30.60 -19.85 13.35
C GLY A 281 29.83 -18.58 13.69
N GLU A 282 30.45 -17.68 14.46
CA GLU A 282 29.87 -16.38 14.84
C GLU A 282 30.03 -15.29 13.76
N THR A 283 30.78 -15.55 12.69
CA THR A 283 30.97 -14.55 11.62
C THR A 283 29.81 -14.62 10.61
N PRO A 284 29.04 -13.52 10.44
CA PRO A 284 27.94 -13.51 9.50
C PRO A 284 28.46 -13.60 8.06
N GLY A 285 27.69 -14.29 7.22
CA GLY A 285 27.92 -14.34 5.79
C GLY A 285 27.35 -13.11 5.10
N TRP A 286 27.62 -12.98 3.81
CA TRP A 286 27.05 -11.91 3.00
C TRP A 286 26.72 -12.38 1.59
N TYR A 287 25.75 -11.69 1.00
CA TYR A 287 25.40 -11.81 -0.41
C TYR A 287 25.43 -10.43 -1.04
N LEU A 288 26.00 -10.33 -2.23
CA LEU A 288 25.92 -9.14 -3.08
C LEU A 288 25.56 -9.56 -4.49
N GLY A 289 24.50 -8.98 -5.04
CA GLY A 289 24.02 -9.37 -6.35
C GLY A 289 23.10 -8.35 -7.00
N VAL A 290 22.52 -8.78 -8.10
CA VAL A 290 21.49 -8.06 -8.84
C VAL A 290 20.19 -8.84 -8.77
N TYR A 291 19.08 -8.12 -8.81
CA TYR A 291 17.75 -8.71 -8.86
C TYR A 291 16.92 -8.07 -9.97
N TRP A 292 15.94 -8.82 -10.44
CA TRP A 292 14.91 -8.37 -11.35
C TRP A 292 13.56 -8.94 -10.93
N SER A 293 12.51 -8.15 -11.07
CA SER A 293 11.15 -8.60 -10.83
C SER A 293 10.14 -7.85 -11.69
N ARG A 294 9.04 -8.51 -12.00
CA ARG A 294 7.93 -7.92 -12.79
C ARG A 294 6.62 -8.57 -12.42
N ALA A 295 5.55 -7.78 -12.20
CA ALA A 295 4.22 -8.37 -12.02
C ALA A 295 3.68 -8.95 -13.32
N LEU A 296 2.95 -10.04 -13.17
CA LEU A 296 2.21 -10.68 -14.25
C LEU A 296 0.91 -9.92 -14.49
N GLY A 297 0.81 -9.30 -15.68
CA GLY A 297 -0.32 -8.48 -16.08
C GLY A 297 -0.38 -7.12 -15.38
N ASN A 298 -1.52 -6.46 -15.52
CA ASN A 298 -1.72 -5.11 -14.98
C ASN A 298 -2.01 -5.21 -13.48
N SER A 299 -1.15 -4.60 -12.67
CA SER A 299 -1.25 -4.61 -11.20
C SER A 299 -1.54 -3.22 -10.62
N ILE A 300 -1.15 -2.18 -11.35
CA ILE A 300 -1.35 -0.77 -11.01
C ILE A 300 -2.22 -0.13 -12.08
N TRP A 301 -3.27 0.57 -11.66
CA TRP A 301 -3.93 1.58 -12.48
C TRP A 301 -3.42 2.96 -12.05
N VAL A 302 -3.29 3.86 -13.01
CA VAL A 302 -2.87 5.24 -12.77
C VAL A 302 -3.90 6.18 -13.40
N GLU A 303 -4.22 7.26 -12.70
CA GLU A 303 -5.05 8.34 -13.22
C GLU A 303 -4.27 9.65 -13.17
N GLN A 304 -4.36 10.41 -14.25
CA GLN A 304 -3.70 11.68 -14.42
C GLN A 304 -4.76 12.73 -14.71
N VAL A 305 -4.85 13.74 -13.86
CA VAL A 305 -5.82 14.81 -14.02
C VAL A 305 -5.07 16.12 -14.18
N ILE A 306 -5.50 16.93 -15.15
CA ILE A 306 -5.16 18.35 -15.23
C ILE A 306 -6.47 19.12 -15.22
N ASP A 307 -6.53 20.14 -14.36
CA ASP A 307 -7.71 20.98 -14.17
C ASP A 307 -7.28 22.44 -14.21
N SER A 308 -7.78 23.15 -15.21
CA SER A 308 -7.51 24.56 -15.49
C SER A 308 -8.83 25.19 -15.95
N ASN A 309 -9.03 26.49 -15.74
CA ASN A 309 -10.19 27.15 -16.33
C ASN A 309 -9.86 27.48 -17.80
N PRO A 310 -10.51 26.89 -18.84
CA PRO A 310 -11.80 26.19 -18.83
C PRO A 310 -11.77 24.66 -19.08
N TYR A 311 -10.62 23.99 -19.05
CA TYR A 311 -10.50 22.57 -19.39
C TYR A 311 -10.11 21.68 -18.21
N ARG A 312 -10.75 20.52 -18.14
CA ARG A 312 -10.35 19.43 -17.25
C ARG A 312 -10.21 18.15 -18.06
N ILE A 313 -9.05 17.51 -17.97
CA ILE A 313 -8.74 16.27 -18.69
C ILE A 313 -8.36 15.21 -17.68
N ILE A 314 -8.87 13.99 -17.89
CA ILE A 314 -8.63 12.83 -17.04
C ILE A 314 -8.16 11.71 -17.97
N ASP A 315 -6.92 11.25 -17.77
CA ASP A 315 -6.35 10.09 -18.47
C ASP A 315 -6.19 8.92 -17.49
N ASN A 316 -6.59 7.72 -17.93
CA ASN A 316 -6.56 6.50 -17.16
C ASN A 316 -5.71 5.45 -17.89
N ALA A 317 -4.70 4.92 -17.21
CA ALA A 317 -3.77 3.96 -17.80
C ALA A 317 -3.33 2.88 -16.81
N PHE A 318 -2.56 1.90 -17.29
CA PHE A 318 -1.95 0.87 -16.47
C PHE A 318 -0.43 0.99 -16.49
N LEU A 319 0.18 0.96 -15.31
CA LEU A 319 1.62 1.08 -15.15
C LEU A 319 2.27 -0.29 -14.95
N ASN A 320 3.36 -0.57 -15.68
CA ASN A 320 4.16 -1.76 -15.40
C ASN A 320 4.93 -1.65 -14.09
N THR A 321 5.10 -2.77 -13.38
CA THR A 321 5.79 -2.86 -12.09
C THR A 321 7.17 -3.50 -12.17
N THR A 322 7.86 -3.32 -13.29
CA THR A 322 9.24 -3.81 -13.40
C THR A 322 10.14 -3.12 -12.39
N LEU A 323 10.86 -3.91 -11.59
CA LEU A 323 11.89 -3.43 -10.67
C LEU A 323 13.16 -4.22 -10.90
N ALA A 324 14.28 -3.52 -10.83
CA ALA A 324 15.60 -4.13 -10.91
C ALA A 324 16.62 -3.28 -10.17
N GLY A 325 17.75 -3.88 -9.83
CA GLY A 325 18.85 -3.15 -9.21
C GLY A 325 19.77 -4.06 -8.43
N VAL A 326 20.38 -3.52 -7.39
CA VAL A 326 21.37 -4.19 -6.56
C VAL A 326 20.74 -4.65 -5.25
N GLU A 327 21.18 -5.81 -4.80
CA GLU A 327 20.74 -6.45 -3.57
C GLU A 327 21.93 -6.81 -2.70
N CYS A 328 21.79 -6.54 -1.40
CA CYS A 328 22.73 -6.96 -0.38
C CYS A 328 21.99 -7.74 0.71
N ARG A 329 22.57 -8.84 1.17
CA ARG A 329 22.06 -9.59 2.32
C ARG A 329 23.17 -9.85 3.32
N ILE A 330 22.78 -9.84 4.59
CA ILE A 330 23.57 -10.40 5.69
C ILE A 330 22.96 -11.76 6.00
N LEU A 331 23.79 -12.80 5.96
CA LEU A 331 23.38 -14.19 6.18
C LEU A 331 23.72 -14.59 7.62
N LEU A 332 22.70 -15.02 8.36
CA LEU A 332 22.76 -15.43 9.76
C LEU A 332 22.40 -16.91 9.86
N LYS A 333 23.18 -17.63 10.65
CA LYS A 333 23.02 -19.07 10.88
C LYS A 333 22.54 -19.35 12.29
#